data_AF-A0A6L8C963-F1
#
_entry.id   AF-A0A6L8C963-F1
#
_cell.length_a   1.000
_cell.length_b   1.000
_cell.length_c   1.000
_cell.angle_alpha   90.00
_cell.angle_beta   90.00
_cell.angle_gamma   90.00
#
_symmetry.space_group_name_H-M   'P 1'
#
loop_
_entity.id
_entity.type
_entity.pdbx_description
1 polymer ?
#
loop_
_entity_poly.entity_id
_entity_poly.type
_entity_poly.pdbx_seq_one_letter_code
_entity_poly.pdbx_strand_id
1 'polypeptide(L)'
;MKSSSRIFLPIAATIFLTMCSNPSEPEPNIPLSEIETGELLDAMLVVLSDTMPQVTATRGPGDITIACPEGGESRVSFSATDEKVSGDTVSTTTIVNFIPEGCGIMGDRGTRFTLDANPGIDYTITLSIVGFFEDFGVDGGLDGQLDWMVENRSGTCQMDMELELVVDDDQSAVATLVGNMCGHDLSRVNTTLFDPTESGETIAPIRIPPAFPR
;
A
#
# COMPACT_ATOMS: atom_id res chain seq x y z
N MET A 1 -53.66 66.43 39.05
CA MET A 1 -52.37 66.43 38.31
C MET A 1 -51.55 65.25 38.82
N LYS A 2 -51.45 64.15 38.06
CA LYS A 2 -50.66 62.96 38.41
C LYS A 2 -49.60 62.79 37.32
N SER A 3 -48.35 63.06 37.67
CA SER A 3 -47.19 62.92 36.79
C SER A 3 -46.69 61.47 36.86
N SER A 4 -46.79 60.74 35.75
CA SER A 4 -46.21 59.40 35.62
C SER A 4 -44.84 59.52 34.94
N SER A 5 -43.80 59.39 35.75
CA SER A 5 -42.41 59.30 35.32
C SER A 5 -42.15 57.91 34.71
N ARG A 6 -41.78 57.84 33.43
CA ARG A 6 -41.37 56.59 32.76
C ARG A 6 -39.85 56.52 32.76
N ILE A 7 -39.32 55.54 33.49
CA ILE A 7 -37.91 55.18 33.53
C ILE A 7 -37.59 54.42 32.23
N PHE A 8 -36.72 54.98 31.39
CA PHE A 8 -36.14 54.29 30.24
C PHE A 8 -34.92 53.50 30.71
N LEU A 9 -34.99 52.17 30.62
CA LEU A 9 -33.85 51.26 30.77
C LEU A 9 -33.19 51.08 29.38
N PRO A 10 -31.90 51.38 29.19
CA PRO A 10 -31.20 51.00 27.96
C PRO A 10 -30.86 49.52 28.02
N ILE A 11 -31.42 48.74 27.08
CA ILE A 11 -31.01 47.37 26.80
C ILE A 11 -29.64 47.44 26.12
N ALA A 12 -28.59 47.09 26.85
CA ALA A 12 -27.27 46.85 26.28
C ALA A 12 -27.33 45.56 25.46
N ALA A 13 -27.39 45.68 24.14
CA ALA A 13 -27.29 44.57 23.20
C ALA A 13 -25.83 44.13 23.11
N THR A 14 -25.48 43.05 23.78
CA THR A 14 -24.19 42.37 23.63
C THR A 14 -24.21 41.60 22.31
N ILE A 15 -23.55 42.14 21.28
CA ILE A 15 -23.32 41.43 20.01
C ILE A 15 -22.26 40.36 20.29
N PHE A 16 -22.69 39.11 20.45
CA PHE A 16 -21.80 37.96 20.36
C PHE A 16 -21.39 37.81 18.89
N LEU A 17 -20.20 38.29 18.55
CA LEU A 17 -19.52 37.91 17.31
C LEU A 17 -19.09 36.45 17.45
N THR A 18 -19.95 35.51 17.05
CA THR A 18 -19.52 34.17 16.70
C THR A 18 -18.59 34.31 15.52
N MET A 19 -17.27 34.32 15.78
CA MET A 19 -16.28 34.06 14.74
C MET A 19 -16.52 32.63 14.28
N CYS A 20 -17.34 32.49 13.24
CA CYS A 20 -17.31 31.32 12.39
C CYS A 20 -15.93 31.33 11.74
N SER A 21 -14.96 30.69 12.41
CA SER A 21 -13.73 30.26 11.77
C SER A 21 -14.19 29.37 10.62
N ASN A 22 -14.24 29.90 9.40
CA ASN A 22 -14.35 29.08 8.21
C ASN A 22 -13.30 27.98 8.39
N PRO A 23 -13.67 26.68 8.33
CA PRO A 23 -12.66 25.65 8.23
C PRO A 23 -11.80 26.05 7.04
N SER A 24 -10.53 26.36 7.32
CA SER A 24 -9.56 26.73 6.31
C SER A 24 -9.63 25.66 5.23
N GLU A 25 -9.95 26.10 4.01
CA GLU A 25 -9.96 25.26 2.82
C GLU A 25 -8.63 24.48 2.80
N PRO A 26 -8.65 23.14 2.67
CA PRO A 26 -7.42 22.34 2.70
C PRO A 26 -6.45 22.92 1.67
N GLU A 27 -5.20 23.17 2.10
CA GLU A 27 -4.19 23.73 1.20
C GLU A 27 -4.02 22.79 0.01
N PRO A 28 -4.02 23.32 -1.23
CA PRO A 28 -4.06 22.48 -2.40
C PRO A 28 -2.78 21.64 -2.52
N ASN A 29 -2.99 20.32 -2.53
CA ASN A 29 -2.36 19.36 -3.44
C ASN A 29 -0.83 19.43 -3.52
N ILE A 30 -0.14 19.56 -2.38
CA ILE A 30 1.31 19.38 -2.32
C ILE A 30 1.59 17.89 -2.54
N PRO A 31 2.24 17.50 -3.65
CA PRO A 31 2.54 16.09 -3.93
C PRO A 31 3.35 15.47 -2.81
N LEU A 32 3.29 14.14 -2.69
CA LEU A 32 4.23 13.41 -1.82
C LEU A 32 5.66 13.70 -2.29
N SER A 33 6.54 13.96 -1.33
CA SER A 33 7.98 13.99 -1.57
C SER A 33 8.49 12.58 -1.85
N GLU A 34 9.65 12.46 -2.51
CA GLU A 34 10.30 11.17 -2.80
C GLU A 34 10.46 10.31 -1.53
N ILE A 35 10.75 10.95 -0.39
CA ILE A 35 10.86 10.28 0.91
C ILE A 35 9.51 9.69 1.32
N GLU A 36 8.44 10.48 1.30
CA GLU A 36 7.10 10.02 1.68
C GLU A 36 6.57 8.95 0.73
N THR A 37 6.87 9.05 -0.57
CA THR A 37 6.56 8.01 -1.56
C THR A 37 7.30 6.72 -1.24
N GLY A 38 8.57 6.81 -0.83
CA GLY A 38 9.33 5.68 -0.32
C GLY A 38 8.70 5.04 0.91
N GLU A 39 8.34 5.84 1.92
CA GLU A 39 7.69 5.33 3.14
C GLU A 39 6.34 4.65 2.82
N LEU A 40 5.58 5.23 1.88
CA LEU A 40 4.31 4.68 1.43
C LEU A 40 4.51 3.31 0.76
N LEU A 41 5.48 3.19 -0.14
CA LEU A 41 5.82 1.93 -0.79
C LEU A 41 6.20 0.86 0.25
N ASP A 42 7.10 1.20 1.17
CA ASP A 42 7.59 0.26 2.17
C ASP A 42 6.47 -0.20 3.12
N ALA A 43 5.60 0.73 3.57
CA ALA A 43 4.44 0.39 4.39
C ALA A 43 3.41 -0.48 3.65
N MET A 44 3.17 -0.22 2.36
CA MET A 44 2.28 -1.05 1.54
C MET A 44 2.83 -2.46 1.34
N LEU A 45 4.13 -2.61 1.10
CA LEU A 45 4.77 -3.92 0.97
C LEU A 45 4.63 -4.75 2.24
N VAL A 46 4.74 -4.13 3.43
CA VAL A 46 4.47 -4.78 4.71
C VAL A 46 3.03 -5.30 4.77
N VAL A 47 2.03 -4.46 4.46
CA VAL A 47 0.61 -4.87 4.46
C VAL A 47 0.36 -6.02 3.49
N LEU A 48 0.90 -5.95 2.27
CA LEU A 48 0.77 -7.02 1.28
C LEU A 48 1.38 -8.33 1.81
N SER A 49 2.58 -8.28 2.40
CA SER A 49 3.27 -9.45 2.94
C SER A 49 2.53 -10.12 4.10
N ASP A 50 1.90 -9.33 4.99
CA ASP A 50 1.10 -9.84 6.10
C ASP A 50 -0.22 -10.47 5.62
N THR A 51 -0.69 -10.06 4.43
CA THR A 51 -1.93 -10.54 3.84
C THR A 51 -1.74 -11.85 3.07
N MET A 52 -0.61 -12.04 2.39
CA MET A 52 -0.37 -13.24 1.56
C MET A 52 -0.55 -14.58 2.30
N PRO A 53 -0.10 -14.77 3.56
CA PRO A 53 -0.37 -16.01 4.30
C PRO A 53 -1.87 -16.30 4.48
N GLN A 54 -2.69 -15.27 4.70
CA GLN A 54 -4.13 -15.42 4.85
C GLN A 54 -4.81 -15.79 3.53
N VAL A 55 -4.30 -15.25 2.42
CA VAL A 55 -4.74 -15.58 1.07
C VAL A 55 -4.40 -17.03 0.73
N THR A 56 -3.16 -17.47 0.98
CA THR A 56 -2.74 -18.87 0.69
C THR A 56 -3.50 -19.92 1.51
N ALA A 57 -3.99 -19.57 2.70
CA ALA A 57 -4.89 -20.44 3.48
C ALA A 57 -6.29 -20.58 2.85
N THR A 58 -6.69 -19.59 2.07
CA THR A 58 -7.97 -19.54 1.36
C THR A 58 -7.80 -20.30 0.04
N ARG A 59 -8.23 -21.57 0.00
CA ARG A 59 -8.09 -22.42 -1.20
C ARG A 59 -9.00 -21.96 -2.34
N GLY A 60 -8.54 -21.02 -3.15
CA GLY A 60 -9.18 -20.63 -4.40
C GLY A 60 -9.34 -19.11 -4.56
N PRO A 61 -9.80 -18.67 -5.74
CA PRO A 61 -10.10 -17.26 -5.99
C PRO A 61 -11.21 -16.78 -5.05
N GLY A 62 -11.06 -15.56 -4.57
CA GLY A 62 -12.01 -14.98 -3.63
C GLY A 62 -11.55 -13.64 -3.10
N ASP A 63 -12.49 -12.98 -2.44
CA ASP A 63 -12.28 -11.69 -1.80
C ASP A 63 -12.17 -11.91 -0.30
N ILE A 64 -11.13 -11.36 0.31
CA ILE A 64 -11.01 -11.25 1.75
C ILE A 64 -11.01 -9.77 2.14
N THR A 65 -11.66 -9.45 3.25
CA THR A 65 -11.56 -8.12 3.84
C THR A 65 -10.66 -8.20 5.06
N ILE A 66 -9.66 -7.34 5.11
CA ILE A 66 -8.71 -7.24 6.21
C ILE A 66 -8.81 -5.85 6.85
N ALA A 67 -8.66 -5.79 8.17
CA ALA A 67 -8.56 -4.52 8.88
C ALA A 67 -7.15 -3.94 8.67
N CYS A 68 -7.07 -2.64 8.39
CA CYS A 68 -5.78 -1.98 8.24
C CYS A 68 -5.16 -1.60 9.60
N PRO A 69 -3.82 -1.55 9.72
CA PRO A 69 -3.13 -1.35 11.00
C PRO A 69 -3.59 -0.10 11.76
N GLU A 70 -3.81 1.02 11.08
CA GLU A 70 -4.21 2.29 11.69
C GLU A 70 -5.71 2.57 11.58
N GLY A 71 -6.52 1.56 11.21
CA GLY A 71 -7.97 1.66 11.03
C GLY A 71 -8.40 1.67 9.56
N GLY A 72 -9.70 1.55 9.32
CA GLY A 72 -10.24 1.28 7.97
C GLY A 72 -10.06 -0.18 7.57
N GLU A 73 -10.31 -0.48 6.30
CA GLU A 73 -10.22 -1.84 5.77
C GLU A 73 -9.64 -1.86 4.36
N SER A 74 -9.20 -3.04 3.94
CA SER A 74 -8.84 -3.30 2.55
C SER A 74 -9.51 -4.58 2.10
N ARG A 75 -10.10 -4.55 0.91
CA ARG A 75 -10.51 -5.76 0.21
C ARG A 75 -9.34 -6.24 -0.63
N VAL A 76 -9.03 -7.52 -0.51
CA VAL A 76 -7.99 -8.17 -1.29
C VAL A 76 -8.65 -9.29 -2.08
N SER A 77 -8.63 -9.14 -3.39
CA SER A 77 -9.14 -10.13 -4.33
C SER A 77 -7.97 -10.91 -4.91
N PHE A 78 -8.05 -12.24 -4.82
CA PHE A 78 -7.03 -13.12 -5.36
C PHE A 78 -7.56 -13.86 -6.58
N SER A 79 -6.75 -13.89 -7.64
CA SER A 79 -6.96 -14.81 -8.76
C SER A 79 -5.63 -15.46 -9.15
N ALA A 80 -5.65 -16.77 -9.34
CA ALA A 80 -4.56 -17.49 -9.97
C ALA A 80 -5.02 -17.90 -11.37
N THR A 81 -4.15 -17.74 -12.36
CA THR A 81 -4.39 -18.33 -13.67
C THR A 81 -4.07 -19.82 -13.61
N ASP A 82 -4.77 -20.62 -14.40
CA ASP A 82 -4.42 -22.02 -14.60
C ASP A 82 -2.94 -22.14 -15.05
N GLU A 83 -2.29 -23.21 -14.60
CA GLU A 83 -0.94 -23.57 -15.02
C GLU A 83 -0.87 -23.65 -16.56
N LYS A 84 0.02 -22.86 -17.15
CA LYS A 84 0.28 -22.90 -18.59
C LYS A 84 1.53 -23.72 -18.85
N VAL A 85 1.37 -24.74 -19.69
CA VAL A 85 2.49 -25.55 -20.19
C VAL A 85 2.75 -25.18 -21.64
N SER A 86 3.97 -24.72 -21.94
CA SER A 86 4.41 -24.35 -23.28
C SER A 86 5.77 -24.99 -23.55
N GLY A 87 5.76 -26.08 -24.34
CA GLY A 87 6.97 -26.88 -24.53
C GLY A 87 7.44 -27.48 -23.20
N ASP A 88 8.69 -27.18 -22.83
CA ASP A 88 9.30 -27.62 -21.57
C ASP A 88 9.15 -26.57 -20.45
N THR A 89 8.34 -25.53 -20.65
CA THR A 89 8.13 -24.48 -19.65
C THR A 89 6.76 -24.64 -18.99
N VAL A 90 6.75 -24.64 -17.65
CA VAL A 90 5.56 -24.55 -16.82
C VAL A 90 5.53 -23.17 -16.19
N SER A 91 4.44 -22.41 -16.39
CA SER A 91 4.28 -21.08 -15.80
C SER A 91 2.96 -20.96 -15.06
N THR A 92 2.98 -20.27 -13.92
CA THR A 92 1.80 -19.92 -13.13
C THR A 92 1.82 -18.42 -12.81
N THR A 93 0.69 -17.74 -13.05
CA THR A 93 0.52 -16.32 -12.74
C THR A 93 -0.48 -16.16 -11.61
N THR A 94 -0.09 -15.40 -10.61
CA THR A 94 -0.90 -14.96 -9.49
C THR A 94 -1.13 -13.47 -9.60
N ILE A 95 -2.39 -13.05 -9.46
CA ILE A 95 -2.80 -11.64 -9.43
C ILE A 95 -3.54 -11.39 -8.11
N VAL A 96 -3.06 -10.40 -7.37
CA VAL A 96 -3.63 -9.93 -6.12
C VAL A 96 -4.07 -8.49 -6.32
N ASN A 97 -5.37 -8.25 -6.30
CA ASN A 97 -5.92 -6.90 -6.39
C ASN A 97 -6.18 -6.35 -4.98
N PHE A 98 -5.53 -5.25 -4.64
CA PHE A 98 -5.61 -4.57 -3.35
C PHE A 98 -6.46 -3.30 -3.47
N ILE A 99 -7.59 -3.28 -2.76
CA ILE A 99 -8.61 -2.22 -2.80
C ILE A 99 -8.76 -1.65 -1.38
N PRO A 100 -7.99 -0.62 -1.01
CA PRO A 100 -8.14 0.03 0.28
C PRO A 100 -9.41 0.88 0.33
N GLU A 101 -10.09 0.87 1.49
CA GLU A 101 -11.27 1.69 1.79
C GLU A 101 -11.01 2.39 3.15
N GLY A 102 -10.53 3.63 3.11
CA GLY A 102 -10.09 4.42 4.26
C GLY A 102 -8.95 3.75 5.03
N CYS A 103 -8.12 2.96 4.36
CA CYS A 103 -7.10 2.12 4.96
C CYS A 103 -5.94 2.95 5.53
N GLY A 104 -5.79 2.95 6.85
CA GLY A 104 -4.70 3.63 7.54
C GLY A 104 -3.44 2.76 7.63
N ILE A 105 -2.31 3.29 7.19
CA ILE A 105 -0.98 2.67 7.32
C ILE A 105 0.06 3.68 7.85
N MET A 106 1.13 3.16 8.44
CA MET A 106 2.21 3.96 9.03
C MET A 106 3.50 3.74 8.25
N GLY A 107 4.07 4.82 7.72
CA GLY A 107 5.43 4.86 7.19
C GLY A 107 6.46 4.60 8.28
N ASP A 108 7.62 4.11 7.88
CA ASP A 108 8.76 3.79 8.74
C ASP A 108 9.29 5.00 9.55
N ARG A 109 9.07 6.23 9.07
CA ARG A 109 9.44 7.47 9.78
C ARG A 109 8.29 8.08 10.57
N GLY A 110 7.15 7.40 10.65
CA GLY A 110 5.98 7.81 11.43
C GLY A 110 4.97 8.67 10.65
N THR A 111 5.11 8.77 9.33
CA THR A 111 4.12 9.41 8.47
C THR A 111 2.88 8.52 8.37
N ARG A 112 1.72 9.03 8.80
CA ARG A 112 0.46 8.28 8.68
C ARG A 112 -0.22 8.58 7.35
N PHE A 113 -0.49 7.54 6.58
CA PHE A 113 -1.24 7.60 5.33
C PHE A 113 -2.63 7.00 5.54
N THR A 114 -3.63 7.61 4.91
CA THR A 114 -4.95 6.99 4.68
C THR A 114 -5.09 6.77 3.19
N LEU A 115 -5.45 5.55 2.78
CA LEU A 115 -5.52 5.13 1.39
C LEU A 115 -6.95 4.75 1.00
N ASP A 116 -7.33 5.16 -0.20
CA ASP A 116 -8.57 4.76 -0.86
C ASP A 116 -8.27 4.29 -2.29
N ALA A 117 -8.98 3.27 -2.76
CA ALA A 117 -8.80 2.71 -4.09
C ALA A 117 -9.28 3.66 -5.19
N ASN A 118 -8.45 3.85 -6.22
CA ASN A 118 -8.84 4.59 -7.43
C ASN A 118 -7.96 4.18 -8.64
N PRO A 119 -8.11 3.00 -9.26
CA PRO A 119 -9.10 1.94 -9.02
C PRO A 119 -8.67 0.89 -7.97
N GLY A 120 -7.47 1.02 -7.39
CA GLY A 120 -6.81 -0.01 -6.60
C GLY A 120 -5.45 -0.35 -7.20
N ILE A 121 -4.80 -1.38 -6.66
CA ILE A 121 -3.49 -1.85 -7.13
C ILE A 121 -3.57 -3.31 -7.49
N ASP A 122 -3.02 -3.68 -8.64
CA ASP A 122 -2.76 -5.05 -9.03
C ASP A 122 -1.30 -5.41 -8.71
N TYR A 123 -1.13 -6.40 -7.85
CA TYR A 123 0.15 -7.07 -7.65
C TYR A 123 0.16 -8.37 -8.44
N THR A 124 1.03 -8.45 -9.45
CA THR A 124 1.16 -9.65 -10.28
C THR A 124 2.49 -10.32 -10.03
N ILE A 125 2.48 -11.64 -9.86
CA ILE A 125 3.68 -12.48 -9.88
C ILE A 125 3.45 -13.62 -10.86
N THR A 126 4.39 -13.83 -11.77
CA THR A 126 4.49 -15.00 -12.64
C THR A 126 5.72 -15.79 -12.26
N LEU A 127 5.52 -17.06 -11.93
CA LEU A 127 6.59 -18.02 -11.72
C LEU A 127 6.68 -18.89 -12.97
N SER A 128 7.88 -19.01 -13.53
CA SER A 128 8.17 -19.84 -14.70
C SER A 128 9.29 -20.82 -14.37
N ILE A 129 9.08 -22.10 -14.70
CA ILE A 129 10.06 -23.16 -14.53
C ILE A 129 10.32 -23.77 -15.90
N VAL A 130 11.58 -23.80 -16.34
CA VAL A 130 11.98 -24.36 -17.64
C VAL A 130 12.73 -25.68 -17.43
N GLY A 131 12.35 -26.70 -18.19
CA GLY A 131 12.91 -28.05 -18.08
C GLY A 131 12.58 -28.73 -16.75
N PHE A 132 13.38 -29.72 -16.37
CA PHE A 132 13.31 -30.36 -15.04
C PHE A 132 14.03 -29.50 -13.98
N PHE A 133 13.58 -28.25 -13.78
CA PHE A 133 14.21 -27.24 -12.90
C PHE A 133 15.61 -26.80 -13.36
N GLU A 134 15.82 -26.71 -14.66
CA GLU A 134 17.09 -26.23 -15.22
C GLU A 134 17.20 -24.70 -15.12
N ASP A 135 16.05 -24.02 -15.22
CA ASP A 135 15.94 -22.57 -15.07
C ASP A 135 14.64 -22.18 -14.35
N PHE A 136 14.68 -21.05 -13.67
CA PHE A 136 13.61 -20.48 -12.87
C PHE A 136 13.53 -18.98 -13.09
N GLY A 137 12.37 -18.51 -13.53
CA GLY A 137 12.06 -17.10 -13.73
C GLY A 137 10.97 -16.62 -12.78
N VAL A 138 11.13 -15.41 -12.26
CA VAL A 138 10.07 -14.67 -11.57
C VAL A 138 9.95 -13.32 -12.23
N ASP A 139 8.78 -13.05 -12.76
CA ASP A 139 8.40 -11.76 -13.33
C ASP A 139 7.18 -11.23 -12.57
N GLY A 140 7.01 -9.93 -12.48
CA GLY A 140 5.88 -9.37 -11.76
C GLY A 140 5.94 -7.87 -11.63
N GLY A 141 5.07 -7.33 -10.78
CA GLY A 141 5.02 -5.90 -10.56
C GLY A 141 3.82 -5.44 -9.75
N LEU A 142 3.81 -4.14 -9.47
CA LEU A 142 2.69 -3.39 -8.90
C LEU A 142 2.25 -2.36 -9.94
N ASP A 143 1.01 -2.45 -10.38
CA ASP A 143 0.40 -1.47 -11.29
C ASP A 143 -0.91 -0.95 -10.72
N GLY A 144 -1.19 0.33 -10.93
CA GLY A 144 -2.49 0.90 -10.60
C GLY A 144 -2.41 2.29 -9.98
N GLN A 145 -3.42 2.62 -9.18
CA GLN A 145 -3.56 3.95 -8.62
C GLN A 145 -4.36 3.95 -7.31
N LEU A 146 -3.91 4.75 -6.37
CA LEU A 146 -4.57 5.01 -5.09
C LEU A 146 -4.76 6.51 -4.86
N ASP A 147 -5.83 6.87 -4.17
CA ASP A 147 -5.93 8.16 -3.52
C ASP A 147 -5.29 8.07 -2.13
N TRP A 148 -4.53 9.09 -1.75
CA TRP A 148 -3.85 9.16 -0.46
C TRP A 148 -4.23 10.42 0.28
N MET A 149 -4.17 10.34 1.61
CA MET A 149 -4.31 11.47 2.52
C MET A 149 -3.26 11.40 3.62
N VAL A 150 -2.59 12.52 3.87
CA VAL A 150 -1.63 12.72 4.96
C VAL A 150 -1.99 14.05 5.63
N GLU A 151 -2.45 13.98 6.88
CA GLU A 151 -2.95 15.13 7.64
C GLU A 151 -4.04 15.91 6.89
N ASN A 152 -3.72 17.11 6.37
CA ASN A 152 -4.62 17.98 5.61
C ASN A 152 -4.32 17.98 4.10
N ARG A 153 -3.36 17.18 3.63
CA ARG A 153 -3.03 17.00 2.23
C ARG A 153 -3.67 15.74 1.70
N SER A 154 -4.08 15.78 0.44
CA SER A 154 -4.49 14.60 -0.30
C SER A 154 -4.05 14.74 -1.75
N GLY A 155 -4.02 13.61 -2.43
CA GLY A 155 -3.73 13.53 -3.84
C GLY A 155 -3.91 12.11 -4.36
N THR A 156 -3.47 11.89 -5.58
CA THR A 156 -3.53 10.58 -6.22
C THR A 156 -2.11 10.12 -6.51
N CYS A 157 -1.83 8.84 -6.26
CA CYS A 157 -0.55 8.21 -6.51
C CYS A 157 -0.74 7.11 -7.57
N GLN A 158 -0.14 7.32 -8.74
CA GLN A 158 -0.01 6.29 -9.77
C GLN A 158 1.20 5.41 -9.46
N MET A 159 1.11 4.14 -9.80
CA MET A 159 2.13 3.12 -9.61
C MET A 159 2.31 2.33 -10.89
N ASP A 160 3.55 2.22 -11.32
CA ASP A 160 4.01 1.35 -12.41
C ASP A 160 5.40 0.85 -12.01
N MET A 161 5.41 -0.30 -11.33
CA MET A 161 6.62 -0.89 -10.74
C MET A 161 6.78 -2.31 -11.25
N GLU A 162 7.96 -2.65 -11.75
CA GLU A 162 8.34 -3.98 -12.19
C GLU A 162 9.15 -4.70 -11.11
N LEU A 163 8.90 -6.00 -10.95
CA LEU A 163 9.67 -6.89 -10.09
C LEU A 163 10.80 -7.51 -10.92
N GLU A 164 12.03 -7.11 -10.62
CA GLU A 164 13.24 -7.70 -11.16
C GLU A 164 13.79 -8.75 -10.20
N LEU A 165 13.94 -9.99 -10.65
CA LEU A 165 14.63 -11.03 -9.91
C LEU A 165 16.03 -11.26 -10.49
N VAL A 166 17.05 -11.10 -9.65
CA VAL A 166 18.43 -11.50 -9.97
C VAL A 166 18.77 -12.75 -9.15
N VAL A 167 19.08 -13.84 -9.84
CA VAL A 167 19.56 -15.09 -9.22
C VAL A 167 21.06 -15.17 -9.43
N ASP A 168 21.81 -15.24 -8.34
CA ASP A 168 23.27 -15.37 -8.36
C ASP A 168 23.70 -16.84 -8.49
N ASP A 169 24.96 -17.07 -8.87
CA ASP A 169 25.55 -18.40 -9.08
C ASP A 169 25.50 -19.30 -7.83
N ASP A 170 25.35 -18.72 -6.64
CA ASP A 170 25.20 -19.42 -5.36
C ASP A 170 23.75 -19.79 -5.02
N GLN A 171 22.83 -19.60 -5.98
CA GLN A 171 21.38 -19.77 -5.82
C GLN A 171 20.73 -18.80 -4.82
N SER A 172 21.43 -17.73 -4.43
CA SER A 172 20.76 -16.61 -3.77
C SER A 172 19.94 -15.83 -4.80
N ALA A 173 18.80 -15.30 -4.36
CA ALA A 173 17.89 -14.57 -5.23
C ALA A 173 17.50 -13.24 -4.58
N VAL A 174 17.75 -12.16 -5.31
CA VAL A 174 17.45 -10.79 -4.91
C VAL A 174 16.30 -10.26 -5.77
N ALA A 175 15.18 -9.96 -5.11
CA ALA A 175 14.04 -9.33 -5.74
C ALA A 175 14.12 -7.81 -5.56
N THR A 176 13.97 -7.06 -6.64
CA THR A 176 13.97 -5.59 -6.63
C THR A 176 12.72 -5.09 -7.31
N LEU A 177 11.97 -4.20 -6.65
CA LEU A 177 10.91 -3.45 -7.30
C LEU A 177 11.49 -2.15 -7.85
N VAL A 178 11.34 -1.93 -9.15
CA VAL A 178 11.86 -0.76 -9.87
C VAL A 178 10.77 -0.15 -10.73
N GLY A 179 10.61 1.17 -10.69
CA GLY A 179 9.63 1.85 -11.54
C GLY A 179 9.24 3.22 -11.02
N ASN A 180 8.07 3.70 -11.41
CA ASN A 180 7.55 5.01 -11.01
C ASN A 180 6.41 4.87 -9.99
N MET A 181 6.48 5.65 -8.92
CA MET A 181 5.42 5.75 -7.92
C MET A 181 5.20 7.21 -7.51
N CYS A 182 3.94 7.64 -7.57
CA CYS A 182 3.50 9.01 -7.31
C CYS A 182 4.32 10.08 -8.07
N GLY A 183 4.88 9.77 -9.24
CA GLY A 183 5.72 10.67 -10.03
C GLY A 183 7.22 10.63 -9.70
N HIS A 184 7.66 9.73 -8.82
CA HIS A 184 9.07 9.53 -8.47
C HIS A 184 9.57 8.16 -8.92
N ASP A 185 10.77 8.12 -9.48
CA ASP A 185 11.42 6.86 -9.83
C ASP A 185 12.00 6.22 -8.56
N LEU A 186 11.55 5.02 -8.23
CA LEU A 186 11.97 4.28 -7.05
C LEU A 186 12.64 2.97 -7.44
N SER A 187 13.59 2.56 -6.61
CA SER A 187 14.15 1.21 -6.59
C SER A 187 14.19 0.74 -5.14
N ARG A 188 13.60 -0.43 -4.88
CA ARG A 188 13.53 -1.04 -3.54
C ARG A 188 13.89 -2.50 -3.64
N VAL A 189 14.98 -2.86 -2.98
CA VAL A 189 15.43 -4.25 -2.84
C VAL A 189 14.62 -4.90 -1.73
N ASN A 190 13.81 -5.91 -2.07
CA ASN A 190 13.20 -6.80 -1.11
C ASN A 190 14.13 -8.01 -0.93
N THR A 191 14.87 -8.04 0.18
CA THR A 191 16.04 -8.93 0.28
C THR A 191 15.66 -10.37 0.59
N THR A 192 16.30 -11.29 -0.16
CA THR A 192 16.43 -12.76 -0.03
C THR A 192 15.13 -13.58 -0.06
N LEU A 193 14.81 -14.09 -1.25
CA LEU A 193 13.75 -15.09 -1.44
C LEU A 193 14.19 -16.51 -1.03
N PHE A 194 15.48 -16.82 -1.03
CA PHE A 194 16.03 -18.13 -0.67
C PHE A 194 17.46 -18.03 -0.12
N ASP A 195 17.70 -18.58 1.08
CA ASP A 195 19.04 -19.01 1.53
C ASP A 195 19.03 -20.53 1.67
N PRO A 196 19.58 -21.30 0.71
CA PRO A 196 19.59 -22.75 0.76
C PRO A 196 20.51 -23.32 1.86
N THR A 197 21.33 -22.49 2.53
CA THR A 197 22.24 -22.95 3.59
C THR A 197 21.54 -23.23 4.93
N GLU A 198 20.30 -22.76 5.11
CA GLU A 198 19.41 -23.14 6.24
C GLU A 198 18.44 -24.30 5.88
N SER A 199 18.81 -25.17 4.94
CA SER A 199 17.99 -26.33 4.52
C SER A 199 17.96 -27.46 5.57
N GLY A 200 17.22 -27.22 6.64
CA GLY A 200 16.77 -28.22 7.61
C GLY A 200 15.25 -28.29 7.78
N GLU A 201 14.53 -27.18 7.67
CA GLU A 201 13.09 -27.14 7.91
C GLU A 201 12.40 -26.08 7.06
N THR A 202 11.47 -26.53 6.21
CA THR A 202 10.33 -25.76 5.66
C THR A 202 10.70 -24.58 4.75
N ILE A 203 10.08 -24.52 3.57
CA ILE A 203 10.08 -23.30 2.74
C ILE A 203 9.54 -22.16 3.63
N ALA A 204 10.42 -21.29 4.12
CA ALA A 204 9.99 -20.17 4.94
C ALA A 204 9.12 -19.26 4.07
N PRO A 205 7.97 -18.77 4.57
CA PRO A 205 7.22 -17.73 3.85
C PRO A 205 8.16 -16.55 3.61
N ILE A 206 7.97 -15.86 2.48
CA ILE A 206 8.67 -14.62 2.11
C ILE A 206 8.69 -13.72 3.35
N ARG A 207 9.84 -13.61 4.00
CA ARG A 207 10.03 -12.68 5.11
C ARG A 207 10.59 -11.42 4.51
N ILE A 208 9.73 -10.41 4.32
CA ILE A 208 10.23 -9.05 4.13
C ILE A 208 10.99 -8.71 5.42
N PRO A 209 12.32 -8.49 5.37
CA PRO A 209 13.03 -8.04 6.56
C PRO A 209 12.39 -6.71 7.01
N PRO A 210 12.24 -6.47 8.32
CA PRO A 210 11.76 -5.17 8.78
C PRO A 210 12.62 -4.08 8.14
N ALA A 211 11.96 -3.08 7.52
CA ALA A 211 12.62 -1.89 7.02
C ALA A 211 13.59 -1.40 8.10
N PHE A 212 14.89 -1.40 7.74
CA PHE A 212 16.11 -1.09 8.49
C PHE A 212 16.02 -0.88 10.03
N PRO A 213 17.00 -1.42 10.81
CA PRO A 213 17.11 -1.05 12.23
C PRO A 213 17.42 0.44 12.39
N ARG A 214 16.67 1.08 13.30
CA ARG A 214 16.76 2.49 13.75
C ARG A 214 18.15 3.05 13.96
#